data_AF-A0A1M7QTL8-F1
#
_entry.id   AF-A0A1M7QTL8-F1
#
_cell.length_a   1.000
_cell.length_b   1.000
_cell.length_c   1.000
_cell.angle_alpha   90.00
_cell.angle_beta   90.00
_cell.angle_gamma   90.00
#
_symmetry.space_group_name_H-M   'P 1'
#
loop_
_entity.id
_entity.type
_entity.pdbx_description
1 polymer ?
#
loop_
_entity_poly.entity_id
_entity_poly.type
_entity_poly.pdbx_seq_one_letter_code
_entity_poly.pdbx_strand_id
1 'polypeptide(L)' 'MKGSANVQKTQSAGVNNQAMRALKHDVKNQLSNILLAIEQLRYEIPEPSADCIFYLDSISLSSAKIDGLLREVE' A
#
# COMPACT_ATOMS: atom_id res chain seq x y z
N MET A 1 36.72 -31.16 11.68
CA MET A 1 36.30 -29.98 10.89
C MET A 1 35.14 -30.35 10.00
N LYS A 2 33.97 -29.73 10.17
CA LYS A 2 32.83 -29.57 9.23
C LYS A 2 31.54 -29.48 10.06
N GLY A 3 31.08 -28.26 10.33
CA GLY A 3 29.85 -28.02 11.09
C GLY A 3 29.27 -26.61 11.00
N SER A 4 29.60 -25.83 9.97
CA SER A 4 29.28 -24.38 9.94
C SER A 4 28.39 -23.94 8.76
N ALA A 5 27.91 -24.84 7.90
CA ALA A 5 27.22 -24.44 6.67
C ALA A 5 25.67 -24.34 6.76
N ASN A 6 25.04 -24.68 7.89
CA ASN A 6 23.57 -24.84 7.95
C ASN A 6 22.81 -23.79 8.80
N VAL A 7 23.50 -22.79 9.37
CA VAL A 7 22.86 -21.78 10.25
C VAL A 7 22.40 -20.53 9.49
N GLN A 8 22.99 -20.22 8.33
CA GLN A 8 22.69 -18.98 7.59
C GLN A 8 21.42 -19.02 6.72
N LYS A 9 20.93 -20.21 6.31
CA LYS A 9 19.82 -20.29 5.36
C LYS A 9 18.45 -19.99 6.00
N THR A 10 18.30 -20.24 7.30
CA THR A 10 17.02 -20.14 8.02
C THR A 10 16.68 -18.71 8.46
N GLN A 11 17.67 -17.82 8.62
CA GLN A 11 17.45 -16.44 9.04
C GLN A 11 17.01 -15.51 7.89
N SER A 12 17.45 -15.75 6.65
CA SER A 12 17.16 -14.88 5.50
C SER A 12 15.67 -14.82 5.11
N ALA A 13 14.96 -15.95 5.17
CA ALA A 13 13.55 -16.03 4.80
C ALA A 13 12.62 -15.37 5.84
N GLY A 14 12.99 -15.40 7.13
CA GLY A 14 12.26 -14.74 8.21
C GLY A 14 12.36 -13.22 8.15
N VAL A 15 13.55 -12.70 7.84
CA VAL A 15 13.80 -11.26 7.64
C VAL A 15 13.05 -10.74 6.42
N ASN A 16 13.02 -11.49 5.31
CA ASN A 16 12.30 -11.09 4.10
C ASN A 16 10.78 -10.96 4.34
N ASN A 17 10.20 -11.89 5.10
CA ASN A 17 8.78 -11.84 5.48
C ASN A 17 8.45 -10.67 6.42
N GLN A 18 9.38 -10.26 7.29
CA GLN A 18 9.19 -9.07 8.12
C GLN A 18 9.30 -7.78 7.32
N ALA A 19 10.30 -7.68 6.44
CA ALA A 19 10.48 -6.53 5.55
C ALA A 19 9.27 -6.35 4.61
N MET A 20 8.75 -7.43 4.04
CA MET A 20 7.56 -7.39 3.20
C MET A 20 6.30 -6.96 3.98
N ARG A 21 6.13 -7.44 5.22
CA ARG A 21 5.03 -7.02 6.09
C ARG A 21 5.11 -5.54 6.47
N ALA A 22 6.31 -5.04 6.77
CA ALA A 22 6.54 -3.62 7.05
C ALA A 22 6.22 -2.76 5.81
N LEU A 23 6.72 -3.15 4.63
CA LEU A 23 6.42 -2.47 3.38
C LEU A 23 4.90 -2.46 3.09
N LYS A 24 4.22 -3.60 3.25
CA LYS A 24 2.76 -3.70 3.10
C LYS A 24 2.03 -2.75 4.04
N HIS A 25 2.43 -2.69 5.31
CA HIS A 25 1.86 -1.76 6.27
C HIS A 25 2.04 -0.30 5.83
N ASP A 26 3.26 0.07 5.44
CA ASP A 26 3.57 1.46 5.06
C ASP A 26 2.81 1.88 3.79
N VAL A 27 2.72 1.00 2.79
CA VAL A 27 1.92 1.28 1.59
C VAL A 27 0.43 1.40 1.94
N LYS A 28 -0.13 0.51 2.78
CA LYS A 28 -1.53 0.64 3.22
C LYS A 28 -1.78 1.96 3.94
N ASN A 29 -0.85 2.41 4.77
CA ASN A 29 -0.94 3.70 5.43
C ASN A 29 -0.95 4.87 4.44
N GLN A 30 -0.10 4.84 3.41
CA GLN A 30 -0.13 5.86 2.35
C GLN A 30 -1.46 5.85 1.57
N LEU A 31 -2.00 4.67 1.25
CA LEU A 31 -3.29 4.56 0.57
C LEU A 31 -4.43 5.14 1.43
N SER A 32 -4.42 4.86 2.74
CA SER A 32 -5.38 5.46 3.67
C SER A 32 -5.28 6.98 3.71
N ASN A 33 -4.07 7.53 3.73
CA ASN A 33 -3.85 8.98 3.70
C ASN A 33 -4.33 9.62 2.39
N ILE A 34 -4.08 8.97 1.24
CA ILE A 34 -4.54 9.45 -0.07
C ILE A 34 -6.06 9.48 -0.13
N LEU A 35 -6.72 8.38 0.28
CA LEU A 35 -8.17 8.29 0.30
C LEU A 35 -8.78 9.36 1.21
N LEU A 36 -8.21 9.56 2.40
CA LEU A 36 -8.65 10.62 3.31
C LEU A 36 -8.51 12.02 2.67
N ALA A 37 -7.37 12.30 2.04
CA ALA A 37 -7.13 13.58 1.38
C ALA A 37 -8.13 13.84 0.25
N ILE A 38 -8.45 12.82 -0.56
CA ILE A 38 -9.47 12.92 -1.62
C ILE A 38 -10.85 13.22 -1.02
N GLU A 39 -11.24 12.50 0.03
CA GLU A 39 -12.52 12.75 0.71
C GLU A 39 -12.63 14.19 1.22
N GLN A 40 -11.59 14.71 1.88
CA GLN A 40 -11.59 16.10 2.33
C GLN A 40 -11.63 17.07 1.15
N LEU A 41 -10.84 16.81 0.10
CA LEU A 41 -10.77 17.68 -1.07
C LEU A 41 -12.11 17.80 -1.81
N ARG A 42 -12.95 16.76 -1.80
CA ARG A 42 -14.32 16.82 -2.37
C ARG A 42 -15.20 17.86 -1.68
N TYR A 43 -14.98 18.15 -0.39
CA TYR A 43 -15.72 19.18 0.34
C TYR A 43 -15.12 20.58 0.16
N GLU A 44 -13.82 20.67 -0.16
CA GLU A 44 -13.09 21.93 -0.33
C GLU A 44 -13.24 22.53 -1.73
N ILE A 45 -13.61 21.74 -2.74
CA ILE A 45 -13.79 22.22 -4.12
C ILE A 45 -15.25 22.62 -4.36
N PRO A 46 -15.57 23.92 -4.44
CA PRO A 46 -16.91 24.37 -4.83
C PRO A 46 -17.14 24.09 -6.32
N GLU A 47 -18.32 23.56 -6.64
CA GLU A 47 -18.78 23.29 -8.01
C GLU A 47 -17.74 22.57 -8.89
N PRO A 48 -17.28 21.36 -8.49
CA PRO A 48 -16.24 20.67 -9.22
C PRO A 48 -16.70 20.34 -10.65
N SER A 49 -15.81 20.56 -11.62
CA SER A 49 -16.06 20.17 -13.00
C SER A 49 -16.16 18.64 -13.15
N ALA A 50 -16.78 18.17 -14.23
CA ALA A 50 -16.86 16.74 -14.53
C ALA A 50 -15.47 16.07 -14.58
N ASP A 51 -14.47 16.75 -15.16
CA ASP A 51 -13.09 16.27 -15.20
C ASP A 51 -12.47 16.18 -13.80
N CYS A 52 -12.73 17.16 -12.94
CA CYS A 52 -12.26 17.13 -11.55
C CYS A 52 -12.83 15.93 -10.80
N ILE A 53 -14.14 15.72 -10.88
CA ILE A 53 -14.82 14.55 -10.27
C ILE A 53 -14.21 13.26 -10.82
N PHE A 54 -14.04 13.16 -12.14
CA PHE A 54 -13.46 12.00 -12.80
C PHE A 54 -12.04 11.71 -12.29
N TYR A 55 -11.19 12.72 -12.11
CA TYR A 55 -9.84 12.52 -11.60
C TYR A 55 -9.85 12.07 -10.13
N LEU A 56 -10.67 12.68 -9.27
CA LEU A 56 -10.78 12.28 -7.87
C LEU A 56 -11.29 10.83 -7.74
N ASP A 57 -12.30 10.46 -8.51
CA ASP A 57 -12.83 9.09 -8.55
C ASP A 57 -11.78 8.09 -9.06
N SER A 58 -11.04 8.45 -10.11
CA SER A 58 -10.00 7.61 -10.70
C SER A 58 -8.85 7.33 -9.72
N ILE A 59 -8.42 8.34 -8.96
CA ILE A 59 -7.38 8.17 -7.93
C ILE A 59 -7.90 7.31 -6.77
N SER A 60 -9.14 7.55 -6.30
CA SER A 60 -9.75 6.71 -5.25
C SER A 60 -9.87 5.25 -5.69
N LEU A 61 -10.37 5.00 -6.90
CA LEU A 61 -10.52 3.65 -7.45
C LEU A 61 -9.18 2.94 -7.57
N SER A 62 -8.15 3.63 -8.08
CA SER A 62 -6.80 3.08 -8.21
C SER A 62 -6.21 2.75 -6.83
N SER A 63 -6.38 3.63 -5.85
CA SER A 63 -5.90 3.42 -4.47
C SER A 63 -6.55 2.20 -3.82
N ALA A 64 -7.88 2.04 -3.99
CA ALA A 64 -8.61 0.87 -3.51
C ALA A 64 -8.17 -0.42 -4.22
N LYS A 65 -7.88 -0.35 -5.54
CA LYS A 65 -7.36 -1.49 -6.30
C LYS A 65 -5.99 -1.93 -5.77
N ILE A 66 -5.09 -0.99 -5.47
CA ILE A 66 -3.78 -1.30 -4.90
C ILE A 66 -3.94 -1.94 -3.50
N ASP A 67 -4.83 -1.45 -2.64
CA ASP A 67 -5.10 -2.10 -1.34
C ASP A 67 -5.58 -3.54 -1.52
N GLY A 68 -6.46 -3.79 -2.51
CA GLY A 68 -6.89 -5.13 -2.89
C GLY A 68 -5.73 -6.04 -3.29
N LEU A 69 -4.87 -5.58 -4.21
CA LEU A 69 -3.69 -6.33 -4.66
C LEU A 69 -2.74 -6.64 -3.50
N LEU A 70 -2.54 -5.71 -2.56
CA LEU A 70 -1.70 -5.95 -1.38
C LEU A 70 -2.27 -7.02 -0.44
N ARG A 71 -3.58 -7.25 -0.45
CA ARG A 71 -4.22 -8.34 0.32
C ARG A 71 -3.98 -9.69 -0.32
N GLU A 72 -3.93 -9.75 -1.65
CA GLU A 72 -3.64 -10.97 -2.41
C GLU A 72 -2.18 -11.42 -2.31
N VAL A 73 -1.26 -10.49 -2.00
CA VAL A 73 0.11 -10.81 -1.62
C VAL A 73 0.11 -11.29 -0.15
N GLU A 74 -0.22 -12.58 0.03
CA GLU A 74 -0.02 -13.39 1.24
C GLU A 74 0.88 -14.60 0.95
#